data_AF-A0A832K3L2-F1
#
_entry.id   AF-A0A832K3L2-F1
#
_cell.length_a   1.000
_cell.length_b   1.000
_cell.length_c   1.000
_cell.angle_alpha   90.00
_cell.angle_beta   90.00
_cell.angle_gamma   90.00
#
_symmetry.space_group_name_H-M   'P 1'
#
loop_
_entity.id
_entity.type
_entity.pdbx_description
1 polymer ?
#
loop_
_entity_poly.entity_id
_entity_poly.type
_entity_poly.pdbx_seq_one_letter_code
_entity_poly.pdbx_strand_id
1 'polypeptide(L)'
;MYNQRTSGLFKGMNARMTSISIVLILGTVIIAAIHTNTLGEAVGGLRSFLSPFLEWYYVILVAFLLFFMIWLGNGRYKNVRLGGDHDRPEFTFFSWVAMLFAAGTGVGILFWSVAQPIIQFQGNPFVCSGESPEAAIVAMRLTFFHWGINGWAIFGFVGLVLAYFSYRRDLPLTIRSALHPLLGNRINGWMGDAVDTLAV
;
A
#
# COMPACT_ATOMS: atom_id res chain seq x y z
N MET A 1 15.36 14.97 6.53
CA MET A 1 14.36 14.13 7.24
C MET A 1 13.80 14.92 8.42
N TYR A 2 12.49 14.83 8.69
CA TYR A 2 11.80 15.70 9.66
C TYR A 2 11.99 15.27 11.11
N ASN A 3 12.22 16.23 12.02
CA ASN A 3 12.21 16.08 13.48
C ASN A 3 13.06 14.91 14.04
N GLN A 4 14.18 14.59 13.41
CA GLN A 4 15.07 13.53 13.88
C GLN A 4 15.87 13.95 15.11
N ARG A 5 15.97 13.07 16.10
CA ARG A 5 16.90 13.27 17.21
C ARG A 5 18.34 13.09 16.76
N THR A 6 19.23 13.94 17.25
CA THR A 6 20.67 13.91 16.95
C THR A 6 21.47 13.05 17.93
N SER A 7 20.89 12.68 19.07
CA SER A 7 21.51 11.87 20.12
C SER A 7 20.50 11.01 20.90
N GLY A 8 21.02 10.03 21.65
CA GLY A 8 20.24 9.12 22.49
C GLY A 8 19.66 7.91 21.73
N LEU A 9 18.75 7.19 22.39
CA LEU A 9 18.13 5.94 21.91
C LEU A 9 17.46 6.06 20.53
N PHE A 10 16.90 7.23 20.23
CA PHE A 10 16.19 7.50 18.97
C PHE A 10 17.03 8.32 17.98
N LYS A 11 18.37 8.26 18.06
CA LYS A 11 19.24 8.99 17.14
C LYS A 11 18.92 8.58 15.68
N GLY A 12 18.69 9.57 14.82
CA GLY A 12 18.29 9.37 13.42
C GLY A 12 16.80 9.05 13.22
N MET A 13 15.99 9.01 14.28
CA MET A 13 14.55 8.75 14.21
C MET A 13 13.73 9.95 14.70
N ASN A 14 12.49 10.05 14.24
CA ASN A 14 11.51 10.96 14.84
C ASN A 14 11.01 10.37 16.16
N ALA A 15 11.55 10.85 17.27
CA ALA A 15 11.31 10.29 18.60
C ALA A 15 9.83 10.32 19.03
N ARG A 16 9.03 11.28 18.54
CA ARG A 16 7.59 11.35 18.86
C ARG A 16 6.84 10.23 18.15
N MET A 17 6.99 10.16 16.83
CA MET A 17 6.38 9.13 15.99
C MET A 17 6.78 7.72 16.47
N THR A 18 8.08 7.48 16.66
CA THR A 18 8.59 6.18 17.11
C THR A 18 8.01 5.76 18.45
N SER A 19 7.97 6.67 19.43
CA SER A 19 7.41 6.37 20.75
C SER A 19 5.91 6.05 20.66
N ILE A 20 5.16 6.82 19.87
CA ILE A 20 3.71 6.59 19.67
C ILE A 20 3.48 5.22 19.01
N SER A 21 4.19 4.92 17.91
CA SER A 21 4.06 3.64 17.22
C SER A 21 4.43 2.46 18.14
N ILE A 22 5.49 2.56 18.93
CA ILE A 22 5.87 1.51 19.90
C ILE A 22 4.76 1.28 20.92
N VAL A 23 4.21 2.36 21.50
CA VAL A 23 3.14 2.25 22.51
C VAL A 23 1.87 1.65 21.88
N LEU A 24 1.50 2.07 20.67
CA LEU A 24 0.33 1.52 19.96
C LEU A 24 0.51 0.04 19.64
N ILE A 25 1.66 -0.36 19.10
CA ILE A 25 1.95 -1.75 18.74
C ILE A 25 2.00 -2.62 20.00
N LEU A 26 2.83 -2.28 20.98
CA LEU A 26 2.96 -3.07 22.20
C LEU A 26 1.67 -3.10 23.00
N GLY A 27 0.96 -1.97 23.11
CA GLY A 27 -0.34 -1.90 23.77
C GLY A 27 -1.36 -2.82 23.08
N THR A 28 -1.44 -2.79 21.76
CA THR A 28 -2.35 -3.65 21.00
C THR A 28 -1.99 -5.13 21.18
N VAL A 29 -0.70 -5.49 21.14
CA VAL A 29 -0.24 -6.87 21.34
C VAL A 29 -0.58 -7.36 22.75
N ILE A 30 -0.34 -6.55 23.78
CA ILE A 30 -0.62 -6.92 25.17
C ILE A 30 -2.14 -7.09 25.37
N ILE A 31 -2.95 -6.16 24.87
CA ILE A 31 -4.41 -6.25 24.96
C ILE A 31 -4.92 -7.49 24.20
N ALA A 32 -4.41 -7.74 23.00
CA ALA A 32 -4.77 -8.90 22.20
C ALA A 32 -4.38 -10.23 22.88
N ALA A 33 -3.26 -10.26 23.60
CA ALA A 33 -2.80 -11.46 24.31
C ALA A 33 -3.62 -11.76 25.57
N ILE A 34 -4.13 -10.73 26.26
CA ILE A 34 -4.89 -10.88 27.51
C ILE A 34 -6.40 -11.02 27.24
N HIS A 35 -6.91 -10.29 26.24
CA HIS A 35 -8.34 -10.16 25.94
C HIS A 35 -8.69 -10.59 24.50
N THR A 36 -8.15 -11.72 24.06
CA THR A 36 -8.28 -12.22 22.67
C THR A 36 -9.73 -12.23 22.15
N ASN A 37 -10.66 -12.82 22.91
CA ASN A 37 -12.05 -12.98 22.47
C ASN A 37 -12.77 -11.63 22.37
N THR A 38 -12.67 -10.81 23.41
CA THR A 38 -13.29 -9.47 23.43
C THR A 38 -12.76 -8.59 22.31
N LEU A 39 -11.44 -8.61 22.06
CA LEU A 39 -10.85 -7.84 20.96
C LEU A 39 -11.30 -8.39 19.60
N GLY A 40 -11.36 -9.72 19.44
CA GLY A 40 -11.85 -10.36 18.22
C GLY A 40 -13.30 -9.97 17.88
N GLU A 41 -14.18 -9.98 18.88
CA GLU A 41 -15.58 -9.53 18.74
C GLU A 41 -15.67 -8.04 18.41
N ALA A 42 -14.90 -7.19 19.09
CA ALA A 42 -14.89 -5.75 18.84
C ALA A 42 -14.40 -5.42 17.41
N VAL A 43 -13.30 -6.05 16.96
CA VAL A 43 -12.77 -5.90 15.60
C VAL A 43 -13.75 -6.45 14.57
N GLY A 44 -14.39 -7.59 14.85
CA GLY A 44 -15.42 -8.18 14.00
C GLY A 44 -16.65 -7.28 13.86
N GLY A 45 -17.10 -6.68 14.96
CA GLY A 45 -18.21 -5.72 14.98
C GLY A 45 -17.88 -4.45 14.17
N LEU A 46 -16.69 -3.89 14.37
CA LEU A 46 -16.23 -2.72 13.61
C LEU A 46 -16.10 -3.03 12.12
N ARG A 47 -15.55 -4.21 11.77
CA ARG A 47 -15.46 -4.67 10.38
C ARG A 47 -16.85 -4.76 9.75
N SER A 48 -17.79 -5.43 10.40
CA SER A 48 -19.16 -5.59 9.90
C SER A 48 -19.88 -4.25 9.73
N PHE A 49 -19.62 -3.29 10.63
CA PHE A 49 -20.14 -1.94 10.53
C PHE A 49 -19.57 -1.16 9.33
N LEU A 50 -18.28 -1.32 9.03
CA LEU A 50 -17.61 -0.61 7.93
C LEU A 50 -17.77 -1.30 6.57
N SER A 51 -17.95 -2.62 6.54
CA SER A 51 -18.01 -3.45 5.32
C SER A 51 -18.95 -2.90 4.24
N PRO A 52 -20.22 -2.52 4.54
CA PRO A 52 -21.13 -2.02 3.51
C PRO A 52 -20.62 -0.75 2.80
N PHE A 53 -19.84 0.08 3.49
CA PHE A 53 -19.22 1.26 2.90
C PHE A 53 -17.94 0.90 2.15
N LEU A 54 -17.09 0.05 2.73
CA LEU A 54 -15.79 -0.29 2.17
C LEU A 54 -15.87 -1.12 0.89
N GLU A 55 -16.90 -1.97 0.73
CA GLU A 55 -17.08 -2.84 -0.43
C GLU A 55 -17.12 -2.08 -1.76
N TRP A 56 -17.97 -1.06 -1.86
CA TRP A 56 -18.05 -0.26 -3.10
C TRP A 56 -16.93 0.77 -3.19
N TYR A 57 -16.54 1.36 -2.05
CA TYR A 57 -15.50 2.39 -2.01
C TYR A 57 -14.17 1.85 -2.55
N TYR A 58 -13.74 0.66 -2.10
CA TYR A 58 -12.47 0.09 -2.57
C TYR A 58 -12.50 -0.26 -4.06
N VAL A 59 -13.61 -0.79 -4.57
CA VAL A 59 -13.72 -1.11 -6.01
C VAL A 59 -13.57 0.15 -6.85
N ILE A 60 -14.25 1.24 -6.49
CA ILE A 60 -14.13 2.52 -7.19
C ILE A 60 -12.72 3.10 -7.06
N LEU A 61 -12.13 3.06 -5.85
CA LEU A 61 -10.80 3.58 -5.61
C LEU A 61 -9.74 2.86 -6.45
N VAL A 62 -9.75 1.53 -6.48
CA VAL A 62 -8.78 0.74 -7.23
C VAL A 62 -8.98 0.93 -8.73
N ALA A 63 -10.23 0.96 -9.21
CA ALA A 63 -10.52 1.28 -10.60
C ALA A 63 -10.00 2.68 -10.97
N PHE A 64 -10.26 3.69 -10.14
CA PHE A 64 -9.76 5.05 -10.32
C PHE A 64 -8.24 5.06 -10.40
N LEU A 65 -7.53 4.43 -9.45
CA LEU A 65 -6.06 4.39 -9.45
C LEU A 65 -5.51 3.70 -10.69
N LEU A 66 -6.12 2.60 -11.15
CA LEU A 66 -5.72 1.92 -12.38
C LEU A 66 -5.84 2.86 -13.59
N PHE A 67 -7.02 3.45 -13.80
CA PHE A 67 -7.23 4.36 -14.94
C PHE A 67 -6.36 5.62 -14.84
N PHE A 68 -6.15 6.14 -13.63
CA PHE A 68 -5.29 7.27 -13.38
C PHE A 68 -3.83 6.97 -13.73
N MET A 69 -3.31 5.79 -13.36
CA MET A 69 -1.96 5.35 -13.72
C MET A 69 -1.80 5.13 -15.23
N ILE A 70 -2.82 4.54 -15.89
CA ILE A 70 -2.83 4.40 -17.35
C ILE A 70 -2.80 5.78 -18.01
N TRP A 71 -3.60 6.73 -17.52
CA TRP A 71 -3.63 8.10 -18.02
C TRP A 71 -2.31 8.83 -17.78
N LEU A 72 -1.65 8.66 -16.64
CA LEU A 72 -0.33 9.24 -16.39
C LEU A 72 0.74 8.65 -17.32
N GLY A 73 0.71 7.35 -17.56
CA GLY A 73 1.66 6.65 -18.43
C GLY A 73 1.49 6.96 -19.92
N ASN A 74 0.28 7.31 -20.37
CA ASN A 74 0.01 7.59 -21.79
C ASN A 74 -0.28 9.06 -22.10
N GLY A 75 -0.62 9.84 -21.09
CA GLY A 75 -1.03 11.24 -21.21
C GLY A 75 0.12 12.23 -21.25
N ARG A 76 -0.20 13.49 -20.95
CA ARG A 76 0.75 14.62 -21.06
C ARG A 76 1.96 14.53 -20.12
N TYR A 77 1.88 13.72 -19.06
CA TYR A 77 2.90 13.64 -18.01
C TYR A 77 3.89 12.49 -18.17
N LYS A 78 3.73 11.64 -19.18
CA LYS A 78 4.57 10.44 -19.37
C LYS A 78 6.07 10.71 -19.51
N ASN A 79 6.44 11.92 -19.95
CA ASN A 79 7.83 12.33 -20.16
C ASN A 79 8.45 13.06 -18.95
N VAL A 80 7.70 13.23 -17.86
CA VAL A 80 8.22 13.86 -16.64
C VAL A 80 9.19 12.90 -15.96
N ARG A 81 10.46 13.32 -15.81
CA ARG A 81 11.47 12.55 -15.09
C ARG A 81 11.25 12.64 -13.59
N LEU A 82 11.39 11.51 -12.89
CA LEU A 82 11.33 11.41 -11.44
C LEU A 82 12.70 11.74 -10.83
N GLY A 83 13.11 13.00 -11.00
CA GLY A 83 14.43 13.53 -10.68
C GLY A 83 14.62 14.88 -11.36
N GLY A 84 15.85 15.37 -11.42
CA GLY A 84 16.25 16.52 -12.23
C GLY A 84 16.00 16.31 -13.73
N ASP A 85 15.93 17.40 -14.49
CA ASP A 85 15.65 17.35 -15.94
C ASP A 85 16.74 16.62 -16.74
N HIS A 86 17.96 16.56 -16.21
CA HIS A 86 19.11 15.90 -16.82
C HIS A 86 19.49 14.57 -16.15
N ASP A 87 18.75 14.15 -15.12
CA ASP A 87 19.05 12.93 -14.39
C ASP A 87 18.80 11.71 -15.28
N ARG A 88 19.69 10.71 -15.14
CA ARG A 88 19.61 9.44 -15.84
C ARG A 88 19.28 8.32 -14.85
N PRO A 89 18.62 7.23 -15.28
CA PRO A 89 18.38 6.08 -14.41
C PRO A 89 19.70 5.55 -13.83
N GLU A 90 19.74 5.36 -12.51
CA GLU A 90 20.90 4.79 -11.81
C GLU A 90 21.11 3.31 -12.14
N PHE A 91 20.02 2.60 -12.48
CA PHE A 91 20.03 1.18 -12.79
C PHE A 91 19.66 0.94 -14.26
N THR A 92 20.22 -0.12 -14.83
CA THR A 92 19.78 -0.59 -16.16
C THR A 92 18.32 -1.06 -16.09
N PHE A 93 17.62 -1.04 -17.22
CA PHE A 93 16.23 -1.48 -17.28
C PHE A 93 16.04 -2.92 -16.77
N PHE A 94 16.94 -3.85 -17.15
CA PHE A 94 16.88 -5.23 -16.70
C PHE A 94 17.06 -5.34 -15.17
N SER A 95 18.07 -4.66 -14.62
CA SER A 95 18.30 -4.63 -13.16
C SER A 95 17.11 -4.02 -12.41
N TRP A 96 16.50 -2.95 -12.94
CA TRP A 96 15.33 -2.31 -12.35
C TRP A 96 14.11 -3.25 -12.31
N VAL A 97 13.81 -3.92 -13.42
CA VAL A 97 12.73 -4.93 -13.45
C VAL A 97 13.03 -6.07 -12.48
N ALA A 98 14.26 -6.56 -12.43
CA ALA A 98 14.64 -7.62 -11.49
C ALA A 98 14.44 -7.19 -10.02
N MET A 99 14.79 -5.95 -9.65
CA MET A 99 14.54 -5.41 -8.31
C MET A 99 13.05 -5.29 -7.99
N LEU A 100 12.21 -4.91 -8.96
CA LEU A 100 10.76 -4.86 -8.77
C LEU A 100 10.18 -6.24 -8.42
N PHE A 101 10.60 -7.28 -9.14
CA PHE A 101 10.17 -8.64 -8.84
C PHE A 101 10.75 -9.13 -7.52
N ALA A 102 12.04 -8.91 -7.26
CA ALA A 102 12.66 -9.31 -5.99
C ALA A 102 11.99 -8.66 -4.76
N ALA A 103 11.57 -7.40 -4.87
CA ALA A 103 10.84 -6.70 -3.82
C ALA A 103 9.36 -7.13 -3.73
N GLY A 104 8.71 -7.41 -4.87
CA GLY A 104 7.28 -7.72 -4.96
C GLY A 104 6.91 -9.19 -4.72
N THR A 105 7.85 -10.13 -4.85
CA THR A 105 7.62 -11.56 -4.60
C THR A 105 7.70 -11.88 -3.11
N GLY A 106 6.76 -11.35 -2.34
CA GLY A 106 6.63 -11.64 -0.91
C GLY A 106 6.03 -13.03 -0.62
N VAL A 107 5.93 -13.35 0.67
CA VAL A 107 5.21 -14.53 1.21
C VAL A 107 3.75 -14.59 0.71
N GLY A 108 3.14 -13.43 0.47
CA GLY A 108 1.76 -13.33 -0.02
C GLY A 108 1.53 -14.07 -1.33
N ILE A 109 2.44 -13.95 -2.32
CA ILE A 109 2.29 -14.65 -3.60
C ILE A 109 2.50 -16.15 -3.40
N LEU A 110 3.46 -16.57 -2.58
CA LEU A 110 3.70 -18.00 -2.31
C LEU A 110 2.48 -18.69 -1.69
N PHE A 111 1.79 -18.02 -0.78
CA PHE A 111 0.58 -18.55 -0.15
C PHE A 111 -0.65 -18.43 -1.06
N TRP A 112 -0.93 -17.23 -1.56
CA TRP A 112 -2.18 -16.94 -2.27
C TRP A 112 -2.19 -17.36 -3.74
N SER A 113 -1.03 -17.59 -4.37
CA SER A 113 -0.97 -18.12 -5.75
C SER A 113 -1.59 -19.51 -5.88
N VAL A 114 -1.57 -20.31 -4.80
CA VAL A 114 -2.21 -21.62 -4.74
C VAL A 114 -3.55 -21.53 -4.03
N ALA A 115 -3.59 -20.87 -2.86
CA ALA A 115 -4.80 -20.87 -2.04
C ALA A 115 -5.99 -20.19 -2.73
N GLN A 116 -5.78 -19.02 -3.35
CA GLN A 116 -6.89 -18.27 -3.94
C GLN A 116 -7.57 -18.98 -5.11
N PRO A 117 -6.86 -19.49 -6.14
CA PRO A 117 -7.52 -20.17 -7.24
C PRO A 117 -8.24 -21.45 -6.77
N ILE A 118 -7.70 -22.18 -5.80
CA ILE A 118 -8.37 -23.36 -5.23
C ILE A 118 -9.66 -22.97 -4.50
N ILE A 119 -9.61 -21.94 -3.65
CA ILE A 119 -10.81 -21.45 -2.94
C ILE A 119 -11.88 -20.99 -3.94
N GLN A 120 -11.49 -20.26 -4.98
CA GLN A 120 -12.42 -19.76 -5.99
C GLN A 120 -12.94 -20.85 -6.93
N PHE A 121 -12.17 -21.93 -7.12
CA PHE A 121 -12.59 -23.11 -7.86
C PHE A 121 -13.66 -23.89 -7.09
N GLN A 122 -13.52 -24.00 -5.76
CA GLN A 122 -14.51 -24.62 -4.88
C GLN A 122 -15.82 -23.82 -4.83
N GLY A 123 -15.73 -22.49 -4.86
CA GLY A 123 -16.91 -21.63 -4.89
C GLY A 123 -16.58 -20.18 -5.20
N ASN A 124 -17.39 -19.57 -6.05
CA ASN A 124 -17.30 -18.16 -6.38
C ASN A 124 -18.69 -17.62 -6.77
N PRO A 125 -18.93 -16.29 -6.72
CA PRO A 125 -20.26 -15.74 -6.94
C PRO A 125 -20.72 -15.72 -8.41
N PHE A 126 -19.90 -16.20 -9.35
CA PHE A 126 -20.19 -16.14 -10.78
C PHE A 126 -20.56 -17.51 -11.39
N VAL A 127 -20.34 -18.61 -10.67
CA VAL A 127 -20.63 -19.97 -11.12
C VAL A 127 -21.32 -20.75 -10.00
N CYS A 128 -22.45 -21.41 -10.31
CA CYS A 128 -23.23 -22.15 -9.32
C CYS A 128 -22.61 -23.49 -8.92
N SER A 129 -21.95 -24.18 -9.85
CA SER A 129 -21.27 -25.46 -9.60
C SER A 129 -19.78 -25.24 -9.43
N GLY A 130 -19.33 -25.28 -8.18
CA GLY A 130 -17.91 -25.42 -7.85
C GLY A 130 -17.30 -26.65 -8.52
N GLU A 131 -15.97 -26.65 -8.62
CA GLU A 131 -15.15 -27.75 -9.11
C GLU A 131 -15.44 -28.19 -10.57
N SER A 132 -16.20 -27.40 -11.32
CA SER A 132 -16.50 -27.63 -12.73
C SER A 132 -15.43 -27.03 -13.66
N PRO A 133 -15.31 -27.50 -14.92
CA PRO A 133 -14.40 -26.87 -15.89
C PRO A 133 -14.60 -25.36 -16.05
N GLU A 134 -15.85 -24.89 -15.94
CA GLU A 134 -16.17 -23.46 -15.97
C GLU A 134 -15.67 -22.73 -14.71
N ALA A 135 -15.86 -23.32 -13.52
CA ALA A 135 -15.36 -22.76 -12.27
C ALA A 135 -13.83 -22.60 -12.29
N ALA A 136 -13.09 -23.50 -12.93
CA ALA A 136 -11.63 -23.40 -13.05
C ALA A 136 -11.21 -22.15 -13.85
N ILE A 137 -11.92 -21.85 -14.95
CA ILE A 137 -11.65 -20.67 -15.78
C ILE A 137 -11.95 -19.39 -14.99
N VAL A 138 -13.09 -19.35 -14.30
CA VAL A 138 -13.49 -18.18 -13.51
C VAL A 138 -12.58 -17.95 -12.32
N ALA A 139 -12.14 -19.02 -11.64
CA ALA A 139 -11.19 -18.94 -10.53
C ALA A 139 -9.86 -18.29 -10.95
N MET A 140 -9.32 -18.68 -12.10
CA MET A 140 -8.11 -18.06 -12.62
C MET A 140 -8.32 -16.59 -13.00
N ARG A 141 -9.47 -16.25 -13.63
CA ARG A 141 -9.81 -14.86 -13.96
C ARG A 141 -9.87 -13.99 -12.71
N LEU A 142 -10.52 -14.47 -11.66
CA LEU A 142 -10.64 -13.74 -10.40
C LEU A 142 -9.29 -13.63 -9.69
N THR A 143 -8.47 -14.68 -9.71
CA THR A 143 -7.10 -14.62 -9.15
C THR A 143 -6.27 -13.55 -9.87
N PHE A 144 -6.29 -13.51 -11.20
CA PHE A 144 -5.63 -12.45 -11.97
C PHE A 144 -6.24 -11.06 -11.76
N PHE A 145 -7.54 -10.97 -11.50
CA PHE A 145 -8.16 -9.69 -11.16
C PHE A 145 -7.59 -9.12 -9.85
N HIS A 146 -7.35 -9.96 -8.83
CA HIS A 146 -6.82 -9.53 -7.54
C HIS A 146 -5.30 -9.27 -7.54
N TRP A 147 -4.52 -10.11 -8.24
CA TRP A 147 -3.05 -10.05 -8.23
C TRP A 147 -2.42 -9.47 -9.51
N GLY A 148 -3.24 -9.12 -10.49
CA GLY A 148 -2.81 -8.51 -11.74
C GLY A 148 -2.69 -6.99 -11.61
N ILE A 149 -2.98 -6.31 -12.72
CA ILE A 149 -2.75 -4.87 -12.90
C ILE A 149 -3.42 -3.98 -11.84
N ASN A 150 -4.52 -4.43 -11.23
CA ASN A 150 -5.23 -3.68 -10.19
C ASN A 150 -4.35 -3.47 -8.94
N GLY A 151 -3.71 -4.53 -8.45
CA GLY A 151 -2.80 -4.44 -7.30
C GLY A 151 -1.55 -3.61 -7.61
N TRP A 152 -0.96 -3.83 -8.79
CA TRP A 152 0.19 -3.07 -9.27
C TRP A 152 -0.10 -1.58 -9.46
N ALA A 153 -1.33 -1.20 -9.81
CA ALA A 153 -1.71 0.21 -9.92
C ALA A 153 -1.60 0.95 -8.58
N ILE A 154 -1.94 0.31 -7.47
CA ILE A 154 -1.85 0.89 -6.14
C ILE A 154 -0.37 1.10 -5.77
N PHE A 155 0.46 0.06 -5.91
CA PHE A 155 1.89 0.16 -5.65
C PHE A 155 2.59 1.18 -6.56
N GLY A 156 2.25 1.16 -7.85
CA GLY A 156 2.75 2.12 -8.83
C GLY A 156 2.37 3.55 -8.47
N PHE A 157 1.12 3.79 -8.03
CA PHE A 157 0.68 5.11 -7.60
C PHE A 157 1.45 5.60 -6.36
N VAL A 158 1.55 4.79 -5.31
CA VAL A 158 2.28 5.17 -4.08
C VAL A 158 3.76 5.40 -4.38
N GLY A 159 4.38 4.49 -5.14
CA GLY A 159 5.78 4.61 -5.57
C GLY A 159 6.02 5.87 -6.39
N LEU A 160 5.12 6.19 -7.32
CA LEU A 160 5.19 7.41 -8.14
C LEU A 160 5.08 8.66 -7.29
N VAL A 161 4.13 8.71 -6.35
CA VAL A 161 3.93 9.86 -5.45
C VAL A 161 5.20 10.08 -4.62
N LEU A 162 5.74 9.03 -4.00
CA LEU A 162 6.96 9.14 -3.20
C LEU A 162 8.17 9.53 -4.05
N ALA A 163 8.33 8.94 -5.23
CA ALA A 163 9.43 9.27 -6.12
C ALA A 163 9.34 10.72 -6.62
N TYR A 164 8.14 11.19 -6.96
CA TYR A 164 7.95 12.57 -7.39
C TYR A 164 8.27 13.57 -6.27
N PHE A 165 7.71 13.41 -5.08
CA PHE A 165 7.98 14.36 -4.00
C PHE A 165 9.42 14.28 -3.49
N SER A 166 10.02 13.10 -3.50
CA SER A 166 11.37 12.95 -2.97
C SER A 166 12.45 13.37 -3.96
N TYR A 167 12.35 12.91 -5.21
CA TYR A 167 13.42 13.13 -6.19
C TYR A 167 13.16 14.34 -7.09
N ARG A 168 11.90 14.68 -7.40
CA ARG A 168 11.58 15.86 -8.23
C ARG A 168 11.35 17.12 -7.40
N ARG A 169 10.85 16.99 -6.16
CA ARG A 169 10.55 18.13 -5.27
C ARG A 169 11.51 18.27 -4.10
N ASP A 170 12.52 17.41 -4.02
CA ASP A 170 13.57 17.44 -2.99
C ASP A 170 13.02 17.45 -1.55
N LEU A 171 11.93 16.70 -1.33
CA LEU A 171 11.36 16.48 0.00
C LEU A 171 11.90 15.17 0.59
N PRO A 172 11.88 15.01 1.92
CA PRO A 172 12.22 13.73 2.54
C PRO A 172 11.32 12.58 2.04
N LEU A 173 11.90 11.40 1.85
CA LEU A 173 11.20 10.18 1.44
C LEU A 173 10.33 9.63 2.60
N THR A 174 9.17 10.25 2.80
CA THR A 174 8.17 9.89 3.81
C THR A 174 6.75 10.15 3.28
N ILE A 175 5.74 9.45 3.83
CA ILE A 175 4.34 9.59 3.36
C ILE A 175 3.84 11.01 3.52
N ARG A 176 4.17 11.70 4.61
CA ARG A 176 3.74 13.10 4.82
C ARG A 176 4.20 14.06 3.71
N SER A 177 5.30 13.78 3.02
CA SER A 177 5.79 14.62 1.91
C SER A 177 4.81 14.63 0.74
N ALA A 178 4.05 13.55 0.53
CA ALA A 178 2.99 13.49 -0.46
C ALA A 178 1.88 14.52 -0.22
N LEU A 179 1.69 14.93 1.04
CA LEU A 179 0.65 15.88 1.43
C LEU A 179 1.15 17.32 1.45
N HIS A 180 2.42 17.59 1.11
CA HIS A 180 2.95 18.94 1.04
C HIS A 180 2.11 19.90 0.17
N PRO A 181 1.55 19.50 -1.00
CA PRO A 181 0.70 20.40 -1.79
C PRO A 181 -0.59 20.83 -1.09
N LEU A 182 -1.11 20.02 -0.17
CA LEU A 182 -2.37 20.26 0.52
C LEU A 182 -2.15 20.94 1.88
N LEU A 183 -1.13 20.50 2.61
CA LEU A 183 -0.85 20.92 3.98
C LEU A 183 0.27 21.97 4.08
N GLY A 184 1.05 22.17 3.01
CA GLY A 184 2.22 23.03 2.99
C GLY A 184 3.19 22.69 4.13
N ASN A 185 3.68 23.72 4.81
CA ASN A 185 4.61 23.57 5.93
C ASN A 185 4.01 22.86 7.17
N ARG A 186 2.69 22.61 7.22
CA ARG A 186 2.06 21.89 8.34
C ARG A 186 2.49 20.43 8.43
N ILE A 187 3.08 19.86 7.37
CA ILE A 187 3.68 18.51 7.40
C ILE A 187 4.86 18.40 8.38
N ASN A 188 5.46 19.53 8.78
CA ASN A 188 6.57 19.55 9.75
C ASN A 188 6.09 19.39 11.20
N GLY A 189 4.78 19.53 11.44
CA GLY A 189 4.17 19.44 12.75
C GLY A 189 3.41 18.13 12.98
N TRP A 190 2.49 18.17 13.94
CA TRP A 190 1.71 17.01 14.40
C TRP A 190 0.89 16.35 13.29
N MET A 191 0.41 17.11 12.29
CA MET A 191 -0.36 16.56 11.17
C MET A 191 0.49 15.61 10.33
N GLY A 192 1.76 15.97 10.06
CA GLY A 192 2.68 15.08 9.37
C GLY A 192 3.12 13.90 10.22
N ASP A 193 3.29 14.12 11.53
CA ASP A 193 3.57 13.02 12.46
C ASP A 193 2.41 12.01 12.49
N ALA A 194 1.16 12.46 12.51
CA ALA A 194 -0.01 11.58 12.46
C ALA A 194 -0.07 10.77 11.16
N VAL A 195 0.21 11.39 10.01
CA VAL A 195 0.21 10.73 8.71
C VAL A 195 1.28 9.65 8.64
N ASP A 196 2.51 9.95 9.05
CA ASP A 196 3.58 8.95 9.06
C ASP A 196 3.33 7.88 10.12
N THR A 197 2.75 8.21 11.28
CA THR A 197 2.37 7.20 12.30
C THR A 197 1.30 6.25 11.78
N LEU A 198 0.33 6.72 10.96
CA LEU A 198 -0.65 5.83 10.32
C LEU A 198 -0.04 4.96 9.22
N ALA A 199 1.08 5.39 8.63
CA ALA A 199 1.80 4.63 7.61
C ALA A 199 2.73 3.56 8.18
N VAL A 200 3.11 3.66 9.46
CA VAL A 200 3.95 2.72 10.21
C VAL A 200 3.08 1.67 10.87
#